data_AF-A0AAJ2KWS8-F1
#
_entry.id   AF-A0AAJ2KWS8-F1
#
_cell.length_a   1.000
_cell.length_b   1.000
_cell.length_c   1.000
_cell.angle_alpha   90.00
_cell.angle_beta   90.00
_cell.angle_gamma   90.00
#
_symmetry.space_group_name_H-M   'P 1'
#
loop_
_entity.id
_entity.type
_entity.pdbx_description
1 polymer ?
#
loop_
_entity_poly.entity_id
_entity_poly.type
_entity_poly.pdbx_seq_one_letter_code
_entity_poly.pdbx_strand_id
1 'polypeptide(L)'
;MADMKIGMGWLGTIFFLIALIFGLSLFSISLVFNGDSDTLKKSTAYTDQRIIEQKVYVDHRTLELREEYMGIAQRQDTSNRYLILLTCTAKKTMSECKQEQRELDQLQQESQQLHNE
;
A
#
# COMPACT_ATOMS: atom_id res chain seq x y z
N MET A 1 -33.69 -50.34 -58.88
CA MET A 1 -34.22 -49.47 -57.82
C MET A 1 -33.87 -50.12 -56.49
N ALA A 2 -32.72 -49.76 -55.92
CA ALA A 2 -32.39 -50.10 -54.54
C ALA A 2 -32.78 -48.86 -53.73
N ASP A 3 -33.92 -48.97 -53.04
CA ASP A 3 -34.53 -47.89 -52.29
C ASP A 3 -33.56 -47.30 -51.26
N MET A 4 -33.53 -45.96 -51.24
CA MET A 4 -32.88 -45.11 -50.25
C MET A 4 -33.42 -45.39 -48.83
N LYS A 5 -33.01 -46.49 -48.19
CA LYS A 5 -33.37 -46.76 -46.78
C LYS A 5 -32.19 -47.14 -45.89
N ILE A 6 -31.00 -47.35 -46.46
CA ILE A 6 -29.81 -47.83 -45.72
C ILE A 6 -29.06 -46.68 -44.99
N GLY A 7 -29.29 -45.41 -45.33
CA GLY A 7 -28.51 -44.28 -44.79
C GLY A 7 -29.18 -43.42 -43.71
N MET A 8 -30.49 -43.58 -43.46
CA MET A 8 -31.27 -42.60 -42.68
C MET A 8 -31.05 -42.70 -41.16
N GLY A 9 -30.69 -43.88 -40.64
CA GLY A 9 -30.37 -44.09 -39.22
C GLY A 9 -28.91 -43.77 -38.83
N TRP A 10 -27.99 -43.81 -39.80
CA TRP A 10 -26.56 -43.63 -39.55
C TRP A 10 -26.20 -42.15 -39.35
N LEU A 11 -26.87 -41.25 -40.07
CA LEU A 11 -26.69 -39.81 -39.86
C LEU A 11 -27.15 -39.38 -38.47
N GLY A 12 -28.31 -39.87 -38.00
CA GLY A 12 -28.81 -39.55 -36.66
C GLY A 12 -27.90 -40.05 -35.53
N THR A 13 -27.33 -41.24 -35.68
CA THR A 13 -26.36 -41.78 -34.71
C THR A 13 -25.04 -41.02 -34.71
N ILE A 14 -24.56 -40.57 -35.87
CA ILE A 14 -23.37 -39.70 -35.97
C ILE A 14 -23.63 -38.35 -35.30
N PHE A 15 -24.75 -37.70 -35.58
CA PHE A 15 -25.11 -36.42 -34.92
C PHE A 15 -25.27 -36.56 -33.42
N PHE A 16 -25.86 -37.67 -32.96
CA PHE A 16 -25.97 -37.98 -31.54
C PHE A 16 -24.60 -38.16 -30.87
N LEU A 17 -23.68 -38.88 -31.52
CA LEU A 17 -22.30 -39.04 -31.04
C LEU A 17 -21.56 -37.70 -30.95
N ILE A 18 -21.70 -36.84 -31.96
CA ILE A 18 -21.10 -35.50 -31.95
C ILE A 18 -21.66 -34.67 -30.78
N ALA A 19 -22.99 -34.64 -30.61
CA ALA A 19 -23.63 -33.92 -29.52
C ALA A 19 -23.21 -34.45 -28.14
N LEU A 20 -23.03 -35.77 -28.00
CA LEU A 20 -22.60 -36.40 -26.76
C LEU A 20 -21.13 -36.06 -26.43
N ILE A 21 -20.24 -36.08 -27.41
CA ILE A 21 -18.84 -35.65 -27.24
C ILE A 21 -18.78 -34.17 -26.86
N PHE A 22 -19.59 -33.32 -27.51
CA PHE A 22 -19.66 -31.90 -27.20
C PHE A 22 -20.22 -31.62 -25.79
N GLY A 23 -21.21 -32.39 -25.35
CA GLY A 23 -21.76 -32.27 -24.00
C GLY A 23 -20.74 -32.66 -22.93
N LEU A 24 -20.01 -33.77 -23.15
CA LEU A 24 -18.96 -34.22 -22.22
C LEU A 24 -17.77 -33.25 -22.17
N SER A 25 -17.38 -32.64 -23.29
CA SER A 25 -16.29 -31.67 -23.31
C SER A 25 -16.67 -30.39 -22.56
N LEU A 26 -17.88 -29.85 -22.78
CA LEU A 26 -18.37 -28.68 -22.05
C LEU A 26 -18.49 -28.95 -20.54
N PHE A 27 -18.97 -30.13 -20.16
CA PHE A 27 -19.06 -30.52 -18.75
C PHE A 27 -17.66 -30.61 -18.09
N SER A 28 -16.68 -31.18 -18.79
CA SER A 28 -15.30 -31.29 -18.31
C SER A 28 -14.63 -29.91 -18.17
N ILE A 29 -14.84 -29.03 -19.15
CA ILE A 29 -14.34 -27.64 -19.12
C ILE A 29 -14.96 -26.89 -17.93
N SER A 30 -16.27 -27.03 -17.69
CA SER A 30 -16.94 -26.36 -16.57
C SER A 30 -16.38 -26.78 -15.20
N LEU A 31 -16.03 -28.06 -15.01
CA LEU A 31 -15.42 -28.54 -13.77
C LEU A 31 -14.02 -27.95 -13.53
N VAL A 32 -13.19 -27.87 -14.58
CA VAL A 32 -11.84 -27.27 -14.48
C VAL A 32 -11.92 -25.77 -14.20
N PHE A 33 -12.75 -25.03 -14.94
CA PHE A 33 -12.90 -23.59 -14.74
C PHE A 33 -13.44 -23.22 -13.35
N ASN A 34 -14.34 -24.02 -12.78
CA ASN A 34 -14.84 -23.79 -11.42
C ASN A 34 -13.75 -24.02 -10.36
N GLY A 35 -12.89 -25.03 -10.53
CA GLY A 35 -11.76 -25.28 -9.63
C GLY A 35 -10.69 -24.18 -9.70
N ASP A 36 -10.36 -23.72 -10.90
CA ASP A 36 -9.38 -22.64 -11.11
C ASP A 36 -9.91 -21.30 -10.60
N SER A 37 -11.20 -21.01 -10.78
CA SER A 37 -11.84 -19.78 -10.29
C SER A 37 -11.84 -19.69 -8.76
N ASP A 38 -12.16 -20.79 -8.05
CA ASP A 38 -12.16 -20.80 -6.59
C ASP A 38 -10.74 -20.65 -6.02
N THR A 39 -9.76 -21.33 -6.64
CA THR A 39 -8.35 -21.21 -6.25
C THR A 39 -7.82 -19.80 -6.49
N LEU A 40 -8.12 -19.21 -7.65
CA LEU A 40 -7.73 -17.84 -7.98
C LEU A 40 -8.37 -16.85 -7.01
N LYS A 41 -9.67 -16.96 -6.73
CA LYS A 41 -10.38 -16.08 -5.79
C LYS A 41 -9.81 -16.16 -4.39
N LYS A 42 -9.49 -17.36 -3.90
CA LYS A 42 -8.84 -17.56 -2.58
C LYS A 42 -7.42 -16.97 -2.55
N SER A 43 -6.64 -17.14 -3.61
CA SER A 43 -5.29 -16.58 -3.72
C SER A 43 -5.30 -15.05 -3.73
N THR A 44 -6.21 -14.45 -4.50
CA THR A 44 -6.37 -12.99 -4.54
C THR A 44 -6.81 -12.46 -3.19
N ALA A 45 -7.81 -13.07 -2.55
CA ALA A 45 -8.27 -12.65 -1.23
C ALA A 45 -7.17 -12.73 -0.16
N TYR A 46 -6.35 -13.79 -0.17
CA TYR A 46 -5.21 -13.92 0.72
C TYR A 46 -4.16 -12.83 0.48
N THR A 47 -3.86 -12.54 -0.79
CA THR A 47 -2.88 -11.52 -1.17
C THR A 47 -3.34 -10.12 -0.77
N ASP A 48 -4.61 -9.79 -1.05
CA ASP A 48 -5.20 -8.50 -0.68
C ASP A 48 -5.17 -8.28 0.83
N GLN A 49 -5.53 -9.31 1.60
CA GLN A 49 -5.45 -9.23 3.06
C GLN A 49 -4.02 -8.96 3.55
N ARG A 50 -3.03 -9.65 2.99
CA ARG A 50 -1.61 -9.45 3.35
C ARG A 50 -1.10 -8.05 3.00
N ILE A 51 -1.51 -7.51 1.87
CA ILE A 51 -1.14 -6.14 1.47
C ILE A 51 -1.74 -5.13 2.44
N ILE A 52 -2.99 -5.31 2.86
CA ILE A 52 -3.64 -4.45 3.86
C ILE A 52 -2.91 -4.53 5.20
N GLU A 53 -2.62 -5.74 5.68
CA GLU A 53 -1.87 -5.96 6.94
C GLU A 53 -0.49 -5.29 6.90
N GLN A 54 0.25 -5.47 5.80
CA GLN A 54 1.58 -4.86 5.63
C GLN A 54 1.50 -3.34 5.55
N LYS A 55 0.50 -2.80 4.85
CA LYS A 55 0.29 -1.35 4.77
C LYS A 55 0.05 -0.75 6.14
N VAL A 56 -0.85 -1.35 6.94
CA VAL A 56 -1.14 -0.88 8.30
C VAL A 56 0.11 -0.94 9.18
N TYR A 57 0.90 -2.01 9.08
CA TYR A 57 2.13 -2.14 9.84
C TYR A 57 3.16 -1.05 9.49
N VAL A 58 3.35 -0.77 8.21
CA VAL A 58 4.28 0.26 7.73
C VAL A 58 3.79 1.66 8.12
N ASP A 59 2.50 1.94 7.94
CA ASP A 59 1.90 3.22 8.33
C ASP A 59 2.06 3.46 9.84
N HIS A 60 1.79 2.46 10.68
CA HIS A 60 2.00 2.58 12.13
C HIS A 60 3.46 2.84 12.47
N ARG A 61 4.38 2.08 11.89
CA ARG A 61 5.81 2.22 12.18
C ARG A 61 6.37 3.56 11.72
N THR A 62 5.92 4.05 10.57
CA THR A 62 6.31 5.38 10.08
C THR A 62 5.77 6.51 10.95
N LEU A 63 4.56 6.37 11.50
CA LEU A 63 4.01 7.32 12.47
C LEU A 63 4.83 7.34 13.77
N GLU A 64 5.14 6.19 14.35
CA GLU A 64 5.98 6.08 15.56
C GLU A 64 7.36 6.72 15.36
N LEU A 65 8.03 6.40 14.24
CA LEU A 65 9.33 6.99 13.89
C LEU A 65 9.21 8.52 13.76
N ARG A 66 8.16 9.02 13.11
CA ARG A 66 7.93 10.46 12.97
C ARG A 66 7.75 11.14 14.32
N GLU A 67 6.97 10.55 15.23
CA GLU A 67 6.77 11.07 16.58
C GLU A 67 8.09 11.09 17.38
N GLU A 68 8.89 10.02 17.27
CA GLU A 68 10.21 9.95 17.92
C GLU A 68 11.14 11.04 17.38
N TYR A 69 11.26 11.20 16.07
CA TYR A 69 12.08 12.24 15.45
C TYR A 69 11.61 13.65 15.84
N MET A 70 10.30 13.90 15.89
CA MET A 70 9.76 15.18 16.35
C MET A 70 10.11 15.44 17.82
N GLY A 71 10.02 14.41 18.68
CA GLY A 71 10.41 14.50 20.09
C GLY A 71 11.90 14.80 20.27
N ILE A 72 12.77 14.16 19.47
CA ILE A 72 14.21 14.43 19.47
C ILE A 72 14.49 15.86 19.01
N ALA A 73 13.88 16.31 17.90
CA ALA A 73 14.06 17.65 17.38
C ALA A 73 13.65 18.73 18.40
N GLN A 74 12.51 18.55 19.07
CA GLN A 74 12.05 19.48 20.12
C GLN A 74 13.01 19.54 21.32
N ARG A 75 13.54 18.40 21.77
CA ARG A 75 14.52 18.34 22.87
C ARG A 75 15.84 18.99 22.49
N GLN A 76 16.29 18.79 21.25
CA GLN A 76 17.53 19.40 20.77
C GLN A 76 17.38 20.92 20.63
N ASP A 77 16.26 21.40 20.08
CA ASP A 77 15.98 22.83 19.95
C ASP A 77 15.89 23.53 21.31
N THR A 78 15.15 22.95 22.26
CA THR A 78 15.08 23.46 23.63
C THR A 78 16.45 23.46 24.31
N SER A 79 17.21 22.36 24.21
CA SER A 79 18.58 22.27 24.76
C SER A 79 19.51 23.34 24.19
N ASN A 80 19.46 23.57 22.87
CA ASN A 80 20.25 24.59 22.20
C ASN A 80 19.86 26.00 22.68
N ARG A 81 18.55 26.30 22.76
CA ARG A 81 18.06 27.56 23.33
C ARG A 81 18.57 27.80 24.74
N TYR A 82 18.53 26.78 25.61
CA TYR A 82 19.03 26.90 26.98
C TYR A 82 20.54 27.17 27.01
N LEU A 83 21.31 26.47 26.17
CA LEU A 83 22.75 26.63 26.11
C LEU A 83 23.15 28.03 25.61
N ILE A 84 22.45 28.57 24.61
CA ILE A 84 22.63 29.94 24.12
C ILE A 84 22.34 30.96 25.23
N LEU A 85 21.19 30.81 25.91
CA LEU A 85 20.79 31.71 26.99
C LEU A 85 21.82 31.68 28.13
N LEU A 86 22.25 30.50 28.55
CA LEU A 86 23.20 30.30 29.64
C LEU A 86 24.60 30.85 29.31
N THR A 87 25.02 30.73 28.04
CA THR A 87 26.28 31.31 27.56
C THR A 87 26.20 32.84 27.50
N CYS A 88 25.05 33.39 27.12
CA CYS A 88 24.84 34.83 27.09
C CYS A 88 24.80 35.45 28.50
N THR A 89 24.10 34.80 29.44
CA THR A 89 23.99 35.31 30.83
C THR A 89 25.31 35.25 31.59
N ALA A 90 26.31 34.53 31.09
CA ALA A 90 27.69 34.61 31.58
C ALA A 90 28.37 35.96 31.30
N LYS A 91 27.84 36.77 30.37
CA LYS A 91 28.42 38.06 29.95
C LYS A 91 27.46 39.24 30.05
N LYS A 92 26.14 39.02 29.98
CA LYS A 92 25.11 40.05 29.87
C LYS A 92 23.97 39.81 30.85
N THR A 93 23.10 40.80 30.99
CA THR A 93 21.88 40.68 31.80
C THR A 93 20.86 39.75 31.13
N MET A 94 20.01 39.10 31.94
CA MET A 94 18.97 38.19 31.43
C MET A 94 18.00 38.86 30.44
N SER A 95 17.74 40.17 30.60
CA SER A 95 16.88 40.94 29.69
C SER A 95 17.48 41.09 28.30
N GLU A 96 18.79 41.38 28.21
CA GLU A 96 19.50 41.50 26.93
C GLU A 96 19.56 40.14 26.22
N CYS A 97 19.89 39.08 26.95
CA CYS A 97 19.97 37.74 26.38
C CYS A 97 18.62 37.22 25.84
N LYS A 98 17.51 37.55 26.52
CA LYS A 98 16.16 37.24 26.02
C LYS A 98 15.79 38.00 24.76
N GLN A 99 16.41 39.15 24.52
CA GLN A 99 16.18 39.93 23.30
C GLN A 99 16.99 39.34 22.15
N GLU A 100 18.28 39.07 22.35
CA GLU A 100 19.15 38.42 21.35
C GLU A 100 18.63 37.04 20.95
N GLN A 101 18.09 36.28 21.91
CA GLN A 101 17.49 34.98 21.62
C GLN A 101 16.26 35.10 20.71
N ARG A 102 15.46 36.17 20.83
CA ARG A 102 14.30 36.41 19.96
C ARG A 102 14.73 36.81 18.55
N GLU A 103 15.79 37.61 18.43
CA GLU A 103 16.36 37.98 17.12
C GLU A 103 16.95 36.77 16.40
N LEU A 104 17.65 35.89 17.12
CA LEU A 104 18.13 34.60 16.60
C LEU A 104 16.97 33.70 16.14
N ASP A 105 15.92 33.56 16.96
CA ASP A 105 14.72 32.78 16.60
C ASP A 105 14.09 33.31 15.29
N GLN A 106 14.08 34.64 15.10
CA GLN A 106 13.53 35.30 13.93
C GLN A 106 14.37 35.08 12.67
N LEU A 107 15.70 35.22 12.77
CA LEU A 107 16.62 34.92 11.66
C LEU A 107 16.58 33.44 11.24
N GLN A 108 16.41 32.54 12.20
CA GLN A 108 16.31 31.11 11.94
C GLN A 108 15.01 30.76 11.19
N GLN A 109 13.90 31.44 11.50
CA GLN A 109 12.66 31.33 10.75
C GLN A 109 12.80 31.88 9.32
N GLU A 110 13.43 33.04 9.14
CA GLU A 110 13.68 33.62 7.82
C GLU A 110 14.54 32.69 6.94
N SER A 111 15.61 32.10 7.51
CA SER A 111 16.45 31.14 6.79
C SER A 111 15.70 29.86 6.39
N GLN A 112 14.76 29.38 7.22
CA GLN A 112 13.95 28.20 6.89
C GLN A 112 12.93 28.50 5.79
N GLN A 113 12.36 29.70 5.77
CA GLN A 113 11.47 30.14 4.70
C GLN A 113 12.22 30.25 3.36
N LEU A 114 13.42 30.83 3.37
CA LEU A 114 14.25 30.98 2.17
C LEU A 114 14.75 29.65 1.60
N HIS A 115 14.86 28.60 2.42
CA HIS A 115 15.30 27.26 1.98
C HIS A 115 14.17 26.42 1.36
N ASN A 116 12.91 26.82 1.55
CA ASN A 116 11.73 26.10 1.05
C ASN A 116 11.12 26.75 -0.20
N GLU A 117 11.67 27.87 -0.68
CA GLU A 117 11.43 28.45 -2.02
C GLU A 117 12.42 27.88 -3.05
#